data_AF-A0A958HFY0-F1
#
_entry.id   AF-A0A958HFY0-F1
#
_cell.length_a   1.000
_cell.length_b   1.000
_cell.length_c   1.000
_cell.angle_alpha   90.00
_cell.angle_beta   90.00
_cell.angle_gamma   90.00
#
_symmetry.space_group_name_H-M   'P 1'
#
loop_
_entity.id
_entity.type
_entity.pdbx_description
1 polymer ?
#
loop_
_entity_poly.entity_id
_entity_poly.type
_entity_poly.pdbx_seq_one_letter_code
_entity_poly.pdbx_strand_id
1 'polypeptide(L)'
;MDEQSEQAASFEDVMSLLNSGEMTVRGLLPGSSNYTFLADICNDRFEGLAVYKPRQGETPLWDFPHGTLYQREMAAFQVSQALGWNLVPPTVMRVGPYGKGAVQFFIDADFSQHYFSFRDETALFPTLMRIAAFDIMINNADRKGGHTLR
;
A
#
# COMPACT_ATOMS: atom_id res chain seq x y z
N MET A 1 10.46 25.36 27.03
CA MET A 1 10.67 24.80 25.68
C MET A 1 10.10 23.42 25.78
N ASP A 2 8.83 23.28 25.41
CA ASP A 2 8.11 22.03 25.58
C ASP A 2 8.60 21.07 24.49
N GLU A 3 9.31 20.03 24.90
CA GLU A 3 9.56 18.84 24.09
C GLU A 3 8.20 18.20 23.80
N GLN A 4 7.60 18.54 22.66
CA GLN A 4 6.52 17.76 22.09
C GLN A 4 7.10 16.40 21.75
N SER A 5 6.87 15.42 22.64
CA SER A 5 7.12 14.02 22.36
C SER A 5 6.36 13.65 21.09
N GLU A 6 7.10 13.29 20.04
CA GLU A 6 6.57 12.74 18.80
C GLU A 6 5.90 11.40 19.15
N GLN A 7 4.57 11.44 19.32
CA GLN A 7 3.79 10.25 19.64
C GLN A 7 3.65 9.43 18.36
N ALA A 8 4.26 8.25 18.34
CA ALA A 8 4.17 7.35 17.18
C ALA A 8 2.69 7.03 16.88
N ALA A 9 2.27 7.27 15.63
CA ALA A 9 0.89 7.04 15.19
C ALA A 9 0.50 5.57 15.37
N SER A 10 -0.63 5.31 16.03
CA SER A 10 -1.19 3.96 16.11
C SER A 10 -1.77 3.52 14.77
N PHE A 11 -2.08 2.23 14.63
CA PHE A 11 -2.78 1.73 13.44
C PHE A 11 -4.13 2.45 13.23
N GLU A 12 -4.86 2.75 14.30
CA GLU A 12 -6.13 3.48 14.23
C GLU A 12 -5.91 4.92 13.75
N ASP A 13 -4.83 5.56 14.19
CA ASP A 13 -4.45 6.91 13.72
C ASP A 13 -4.13 6.91 12.23
N VAL A 14 -3.36 5.92 11.75
CA VAL A 14 -3.07 5.75 10.32
C VAL A 14 -4.33 5.51 9.51
N MET A 15 -5.22 4.62 9.97
CA MET A 15 -6.49 4.36 9.28
C MET A 15 -7.41 5.59 9.26
N SER A 16 -7.42 6.40 10.32
CA SER A 16 -8.13 7.66 10.40
C SER A 16 -7.57 8.68 9.40
N LEU A 17 -6.24 8.86 9.42
CA LEU A 17 -5.51 9.73 8.51
C LEU A 17 -5.82 9.35 7.05
N LEU A 18 -5.71 8.07 6.68
CA LEU A 18 -6.03 7.59 5.34
C LEU A 18 -7.49 7.83 4.93
N ASN A 19 -8.44 7.67 5.85
CA ASN A 19 -9.87 7.82 5.53
C ASN A 19 -10.27 9.26 5.30
N SER A 20 -9.88 10.18 6.19
CA SER A 20 -10.42 11.54 6.22
C SER A 20 -9.39 12.66 6.08
N GLY A 21 -8.09 12.34 6.16
CA GLY A 21 -7.03 13.35 6.02
C GLY A 21 -7.08 14.04 4.66
N GLU A 22 -6.80 15.34 4.65
CA GLU A 22 -6.67 16.13 3.43
C GLU A 22 -5.54 15.55 2.60
N MET A 23 -5.77 15.35 1.30
CA MET A 23 -4.82 14.67 0.41
C MET A 23 -4.46 15.52 -0.79
N THR A 24 -3.17 15.80 -0.92
CA THR A 24 -2.60 16.58 -2.01
C THR A 24 -1.66 15.70 -2.81
N VAL A 25 -1.95 15.52 -4.10
CA VAL A 25 -1.10 14.72 -4.99
C VAL A 25 0.20 15.47 -5.27
N ARG A 26 1.34 14.85 -4.97
CA ARG A 26 2.67 15.37 -5.32
C ARG A 26 3.01 15.11 -6.79
N GLY A 27 2.69 13.91 -7.28
CA GLY A 27 3.00 13.51 -8.65
C GLY A 27 2.90 12.02 -8.88
N LEU A 28 3.25 11.59 -10.10
CA LEU A 28 3.25 10.18 -10.48
C LEU A 28 4.48 9.44 -9.96
N LEU A 29 4.26 8.23 -9.47
CA LEU A 29 5.34 7.28 -9.21
C LEU A 29 5.83 6.69 -10.54
N PRO A 30 7.14 6.79 -10.85
CA PRO A 30 7.69 6.27 -12.10
C PRO A 30 7.60 4.73 -12.14
N GLY A 31 7.51 4.18 -13.35
CA GLY A 31 7.54 2.73 -13.58
C GLY A 31 6.25 1.96 -13.27
N SER A 32 5.15 2.65 -12.95
CA SER A 32 3.84 2.01 -12.80
C SER A 32 3.12 1.90 -14.15
N SER A 33 2.49 0.75 -14.41
CA SER A 33 1.65 0.52 -15.60
C SER A 33 0.25 1.15 -15.48
N ASN A 34 -0.13 1.55 -14.27
CA ASN A 34 -1.35 2.29 -13.96
C ASN A 34 -0.97 3.68 -13.44
N TYR A 35 -1.84 4.67 -13.57
CA TYR A 35 -1.60 5.96 -12.91
C TYR A 35 -1.59 5.75 -11.39
N THR A 36 -0.40 5.86 -10.81
CA THR A 36 -0.14 5.68 -9.39
C THR A 36 0.54 6.94 -8.89
N PHE A 37 -0.04 7.56 -7.88
CA PHE A 37 0.41 8.86 -7.38
C PHE A 37 1.03 8.73 -5.99
N LEU A 38 2.09 9.49 -5.76
CA LEU A 38 2.51 9.83 -4.40
C LEU A 38 1.69 11.05 -3.96
N ALA A 39 1.16 11.01 -2.74
CA ALA A 39 0.38 12.09 -2.17
C ALA A 39 0.81 12.37 -0.73
N ASP A 40 0.75 13.64 -0.36
CA ASP A 40 0.70 14.07 1.03
C ASP A 40 -0.67 13.79 1.59
N ILE A 41 -0.71 13.36 2.86
CA ILE A 41 -1.94 13.24 3.61
C ILE A 41 -1.75 13.79 5.03
N CYS A 42 -2.65 14.65 5.47
CA CYS A 42 -2.57 15.25 6.81
C CYS A 42 -3.94 15.46 7.45
N ASN A 43 -3.94 15.55 8.78
CA ASN A 43 -5.05 16.05 9.59
C ASN A 43 -4.46 16.89 10.75
N ASP A 44 -5.30 17.33 11.69
CA ASP A 44 -4.87 18.18 12.81
C ASP A 44 -3.79 17.57 13.72
N ARG A 45 -3.57 16.24 13.65
CA ARG A 45 -2.70 15.49 14.56
C ARG A 45 -1.51 14.82 13.88
N PHE A 46 -1.69 14.37 12.65
CA PHE A 46 -0.72 13.53 11.95
C PHE A 46 -0.58 13.96 10.49
N GLU A 47 0.64 13.82 9.97
CA GLU A 47 0.95 13.93 8.55
C GLU A 47 1.70 12.69 8.09
N GLY A 48 1.63 12.40 6.80
CA GLY A 48 2.32 11.28 6.20
C GLY A 48 2.21 11.25 4.69
N LEU A 49 2.73 10.18 4.10
CA LEU A 49 2.66 9.92 2.68
C LEU A 49 1.69 8.77 2.39
N ALA A 50 1.04 8.86 1.23
CA ALA A 50 0.16 7.82 0.72
C ALA A 50 0.42 7.55 -0.77
N VAL A 51 0.16 6.31 -1.16
CA VAL A 51 0.05 5.88 -2.55
C VAL A 51 -1.43 5.92 -2.95
N TYR A 52 -1.76 6.75 -3.94
CA TYR A 52 -3.12 6.88 -4.46
C TYR A 52 -3.24 6.28 -5.86
N LYS A 53 -4.17 5.33 -6.01
CA LYS A 53 -4.46 4.61 -7.26
C LYS A 53 -5.93 4.86 -7.66
N PRO A 54 -6.23 5.90 -8.46
CA PRO A 54 -7.58 6.19 -8.92
C PRO A 54 -8.09 5.14 -9.90
N ARG A 55 -9.40 4.84 -9.84
CA ARG A 55 -10.10 3.98 -10.81
C ARG A 55 -9.90 4.44 -12.26
N GLN A 56 -9.94 5.76 -12.49
CA GLN A 56 -9.77 6.34 -13.83
C GLN A 56 -8.34 6.18 -14.37
N GLY A 57 -7.39 5.88 -13.48
CA GLY A 57 -5.99 5.64 -13.81
C GLY A 57 -5.67 4.19 -14.17
N GLU A 58 -6.67 3.32 -14.17
CA GLU A 58 -6.48 1.91 -14.44
C GLU A 58 -6.25 1.64 -15.93
N THR A 59 -5.17 0.91 -16.23
CA THR A 59 -4.97 0.27 -17.51
C THR A 59 -5.74 -1.06 -17.49
N PRO A 60 -6.69 -1.27 -18.41
CA PRO A 60 -7.44 -2.51 -18.49
C PRO A 60 -6.57 -3.78 -18.57
N LEU A 61 -6.98 -4.81 -17.85
CA LEU A 61 -6.44 -6.16 -17.96
C LEU A 61 -7.51 -7.09 -18.56
N TRP A 62 -7.09 -8.10 -19.31
CA TRP A 62 -8.01 -9.00 -20.02
C TRP A 62 -8.74 -9.97 -19.08
N ASP A 63 -8.15 -10.25 -17.92
CA ASP A 63 -8.58 -11.21 -16.91
C ASP A 63 -9.40 -10.59 -15.76
N PHE A 64 -9.62 -9.27 -15.78
CA PHE A 64 -10.37 -8.54 -14.76
C PHE A 64 -11.43 -7.59 -15.34
N PRO A 65 -12.57 -7.40 -14.66
CA PRO A 65 -13.50 -6.34 -15.01
C PRO A 65 -12.83 -4.96 -15.00
N HIS A 66 -13.24 -4.09 -15.93
CA HIS A 66 -12.70 -2.73 -16.02
C HIS A 66 -13.04 -1.90 -14.77
N GLY A 67 -12.07 -1.15 -14.25
CA GLY A 67 -12.31 -0.20 -13.17
C GLY A 67 -12.46 -0.85 -11.79
N THR A 68 -11.92 -2.05 -11.59
CA THR A 68 -11.96 -2.79 -10.31
C THR A 68 -10.59 -3.05 -9.71
N LEU A 69 -9.47 -2.64 -10.34
CA LEU A 69 -8.14 -2.97 -9.82
C LEU A 69 -7.88 -2.30 -8.46
N TYR A 70 -8.34 -1.07 -8.24
CA TYR A 70 -8.23 -0.41 -6.93
C TYR A 70 -8.98 -1.17 -5.82
N GLN A 71 -10.02 -1.94 -6.16
CA GLN A 71 -10.74 -2.77 -5.19
C GLN A 71 -9.90 -3.98 -4.77
N ARG A 72 -9.03 -4.48 -5.65
CA ARG A 72 -8.11 -5.57 -5.33
C ARG A 72 -7.05 -5.14 -4.30
N GLU A 73 -6.60 -3.89 -4.35
CA GLU A 73 -5.72 -3.32 -3.31
C GLU A 73 -6.39 -3.36 -1.93
N MET A 74 -7.65 -2.92 -1.86
CA MET A 74 -8.44 -2.98 -0.62
C MET A 74 -8.68 -4.41 -0.17
N ALA A 75 -9.04 -5.31 -1.09
CA ALA A 75 -9.28 -6.71 -0.78
C ALA A 75 -8.02 -7.40 -0.23
N ALA A 76 -6.85 -7.15 -0.84
CA ALA A 76 -5.57 -7.67 -0.35
C ALA A 76 -5.30 -7.19 1.08
N PHE A 77 -5.50 -5.90 1.37
CA PHE A 77 -5.38 -5.38 2.72
C PHE A 77 -6.32 -6.07 3.71
N GLN A 78 -7.61 -6.19 3.38
CA GLN A 78 -8.59 -6.83 4.26
C GLN A 78 -8.28 -8.31 4.52
N VAL A 79 -7.87 -9.07 3.49
CA VAL A 79 -7.48 -10.48 3.65
C VAL A 79 -6.23 -10.59 4.52
N SER A 80 -5.23 -9.73 4.29
CA SER A 80 -4.00 -9.70 5.11
C SER A 80 -4.31 -9.44 6.59
N GLN A 81 -5.24 -8.53 6.86
CA GLN A 81 -5.68 -8.21 8.22
C GLN A 81 -6.49 -9.33 8.86
N ALA A 82 -7.42 -9.94 8.11
CA ALA A 82 -8.21 -11.07 8.60
C ALA A 82 -7.34 -12.29 8.96
N LEU A 83 -6.22 -12.47 8.27
CA LEU A 83 -5.23 -13.51 8.58
C LEU A 83 -4.28 -13.14 9.72
N GLY A 84 -4.25 -11.86 10.14
CA GLY A 84 -3.29 -11.34 11.11
C GLY A 84 -1.84 -11.38 10.62
N TRP A 85 -1.61 -11.43 9.31
CA TRP A 85 -0.26 -11.55 8.74
C TRP A 85 0.40 -10.18 8.48
N ASN A 86 -0.38 -9.10 8.45
CA ASN A 86 0.10 -7.72 8.31
C ASN A 86 1.07 -7.52 7.13
N LEU A 87 0.83 -8.20 6.01
CA LEU A 87 1.67 -8.17 4.81
C LEU A 87 1.39 -7.00 3.87
N VAL A 88 0.19 -6.44 3.94
CA VAL A 88 -0.26 -5.35 3.07
C VAL A 88 -0.43 -4.09 3.92
N PRO A 89 0.13 -2.94 3.50
CA PRO A 89 0.02 -1.70 4.26
C PRO A 89 -1.44 -1.25 4.45
N PRO A 90 -1.73 -0.45 5.49
CA PRO A 90 -3.03 0.19 5.70
C PRO A 90 -3.60 0.77 4.40
N THR A 91 -4.80 0.37 4.02
CA THR A 91 -5.43 0.76 2.75
C THR A 91 -6.90 1.09 2.97
N VAL A 92 -7.36 2.16 2.32
CA VAL A 92 -8.78 2.56 2.30
C VAL A 92 -9.23 2.83 0.86
N MET A 93 -10.54 2.81 0.64
CA MET A 93 -11.14 3.29 -0.61
C MET A 93 -11.88 4.60 -0.35
N ARG A 94 -11.52 5.67 -1.05
CA ARG A 94 -12.21 6.95 -0.96
C ARG A 94 -12.14 7.73 -2.27
N VAL A 95 -12.85 8.86 -2.31
CA VAL A 95 -12.78 9.81 -3.43
C VAL A 95 -11.58 10.73 -3.18
N GLY A 96 -10.64 10.74 -4.11
CA GLY A 96 -9.50 11.66 -4.14
C GLY A 96 -9.58 12.64 -5.32
N PRO A 97 -8.50 13.42 -5.57
CA PRO A 97 -8.48 14.45 -6.63
C PRO A 97 -8.80 13.94 -8.05
N TYR A 98 -8.55 12.66 -8.33
CA TYR A 98 -8.83 12.02 -9.62
C TYR A 98 -9.96 10.97 -9.53
N GLY A 99 -10.88 11.16 -8.58
CA GLY A 99 -12.05 10.30 -8.37
C GLY A 99 -11.84 9.16 -7.37
N LYS A 100 -12.75 8.18 -7.38
CA LYS A 100 -12.70 7.04 -6.46
C LYS A 100 -11.45 6.20 -6.72
N GLY A 101 -10.75 5.79 -5.67
CA GLY A 101 -9.57 4.95 -5.77
C GLY A 101 -9.14 4.34 -4.44
N ALA A 102 -8.06 3.59 -4.48
CA ALA A 102 -7.37 3.09 -3.29
C ALA A 102 -6.36 4.12 -2.81
N VAL A 103 -6.33 4.36 -1.50
CA VAL A 103 -5.33 5.18 -0.82
C VAL A 103 -4.65 4.27 0.20
N GLN A 104 -3.36 4.02 0.00
CA GLN A 104 -2.56 3.10 0.81
C GLN A 104 -1.45 3.88 1.50
N PHE A 105 -1.19 3.59 2.77
CA PHE A 105 -0.09 4.22 3.50
C PHE A 105 1.24 3.92 2.81
N PHE A 106 2.06 4.95 2.62
CA PHE A 106 3.38 4.80 2.01
C PHE A 106 4.34 4.17 3.02
N ILE A 107 5.11 3.17 2.56
CA ILE A 107 6.15 2.53 3.36
C ILE A 107 7.49 2.89 2.75
N ASP A 108 8.35 3.53 3.55
CA ASP A 108 9.73 3.76 3.17
C ASP A 108 10.44 2.42 2.96
N ALA A 109 11.22 2.32 1.89
CA ALA A 109 11.90 1.11 1.48
C ALA A 109 13.39 1.39 1.28
N ASP A 110 14.24 0.49 1.77
CA ASP A 110 15.62 0.40 1.32
C ASP A 110 15.65 -0.34 -0.03
N PHE A 111 15.79 0.40 -1.13
CA PHE A 111 15.82 -0.18 -2.47
C PHE A 111 17.07 -1.05 -2.76
N SER A 112 18.07 -1.06 -1.89
CA SER A 112 19.17 -2.04 -1.95
C SER A 112 18.74 -3.42 -1.45
N GLN A 113 17.64 -3.50 -0.69
CA GLN A 113 17.03 -4.72 -0.20
C GLN A 113 15.80 -5.06 -1.05
N HIS A 114 15.80 -6.25 -1.62
CA HIS A 114 14.69 -6.78 -2.41
C HIS A 114 14.72 -8.30 -2.35
N TYR A 115 13.67 -8.99 -2.80
CA TYR A 115 13.59 -10.45 -2.73
C TYR A 115 14.91 -11.18 -3.10
N PHE A 116 15.57 -10.81 -4.20
CA PHE A 116 16.81 -11.48 -4.61
C PHE A 116 18.04 -11.21 -3.72
N SER A 117 18.05 -10.17 -2.88
CA SER A 117 19.16 -9.88 -1.97
C SER A 117 19.10 -10.73 -0.70
N PHE A 118 17.90 -11.14 -0.29
CA PHE A 118 17.68 -11.86 0.97
C PHE A 118 16.93 -13.20 0.83
N ARG A 119 16.62 -13.66 -0.39
CA ARG A 119 15.86 -14.92 -0.61
C ARG A 119 16.53 -16.16 -0.03
N ASP A 120 17.85 -16.14 0.13
CA ASP A 120 18.65 -17.28 0.61
C ASP A 120 18.84 -17.22 2.14
N GLU A 121 18.30 -16.18 2.81
CA GLU A 121 18.30 -16.08 4.27
C GLU A 121 17.22 -16.98 4.88
N THR A 122 17.65 -18.11 5.42
CA THR A 122 16.77 -19.15 5.99
C THR A 122 15.84 -18.64 7.09
N ALA A 123 16.26 -17.62 7.84
CA ALA A 123 15.44 -16.98 8.87
C ALA A 123 14.17 -16.31 8.28
N LEU A 124 14.20 -15.89 7.01
CA LEU A 124 13.08 -15.24 6.34
C LEU A 124 12.13 -16.23 5.66
N PHE A 125 12.50 -17.52 5.54
CA PHE A 125 11.71 -18.51 4.82
C PHE A 125 10.25 -18.60 5.31
N PRO A 126 9.94 -18.59 6.62
CA PRO A 126 8.55 -18.61 7.07
C PRO A 126 7.74 -17.41 6.56
N THR A 127 8.33 -16.21 6.55
CA THR A 127 7.67 -14.98 6.07
C THR A 127 7.51 -15.00 4.55
N LEU A 128 8.54 -15.42 3.81
CA LEU A 128 8.48 -15.56 2.36
C LEU A 128 7.42 -16.59 1.92
N MET A 129 7.30 -17.70 2.65
CA MET A 129 6.26 -18.70 2.42
C MET A 129 4.85 -18.14 2.70
N ARG A 130 4.68 -17.31 3.73
CA ARG A 130 3.40 -16.62 3.99
C ARG A 130 3.05 -15.66 2.84
N ILE A 131 4.01 -14.91 2.32
CA ILE A 131 3.79 -14.03 1.17
C ILE A 131 3.37 -14.82 -0.06
N ALA A 132 4.05 -15.93 -0.37
CA ALA A 132 3.68 -16.80 -1.49
C ALA A 132 2.29 -17.42 -1.31
N ALA A 133 1.97 -17.92 -0.11
CA ALA A 133 0.64 -18.44 0.21
C ALA A 133 -0.44 -17.36 0.09
N PHE A 134 -0.14 -16.13 0.53
CA PHE A 134 -1.02 -14.98 0.40
C PHE A 134 -1.34 -14.67 -1.05
N ASP A 135 -0.32 -14.61 -1.91
CA ASP A 135 -0.49 -14.37 -3.35
C ASP A 135 -1.38 -15.42 -4.02
N ILE A 136 -1.23 -16.70 -3.66
CA ILE A 136 -2.11 -17.77 -4.13
C ILE A 136 -3.56 -17.51 -3.70
N MET A 137 -3.78 -17.17 -2.42
CA MET A 137 -5.14 -16.92 -1.89
C MET A 137 -5.85 -15.75 -2.57
N ILE A 138 -5.13 -14.67 -2.90
CA ILE A 138 -5.72 -13.48 -3.53
C ILE A 138 -5.64 -13.49 -5.07
N ASN A 139 -5.13 -14.58 -5.65
CA ASN A 139 -4.85 -14.71 -7.08
C ASN A 139 -3.97 -13.56 -7.61
N ASN A 140 -2.83 -13.34 -6.97
CA ASN A 140 -1.82 -12.36 -7.40
C ASN A 140 -0.64 -13.07 -8.07
N ALA A 141 -0.47 -12.86 -9.38
CA ALA A 141 0.62 -13.45 -10.16
C ALA A 141 1.74 -12.45 -10.52
N ASP A 142 1.63 -11.17 -10.12
CA ASP A 142 2.59 -10.11 -10.50
C ASP A 142 3.41 -9.61 -9.30
N ARG A 143 3.75 -10.49 -8.33
CA ARG A 143 4.69 -10.11 -7.27
C ARG A 143 6.10 -9.98 -7.83
N LYS A 144 6.60 -8.75 -7.88
CA LYS A 144 7.97 -8.42 -8.31
C LYS A 144 8.90 -8.41 -7.10
N GLY A 145 10.18 -8.62 -7.34
CA GLY A 145 11.18 -8.70 -6.26
C GLY A 145 11.25 -7.45 -5.36
N GLY A 146 11.00 -6.26 -5.93
CA GLY A 146 10.93 -5.00 -5.18
C GLY A 146 9.62 -4.75 -4.44
N HIS A 147 8.61 -5.62 -4.56
CA HIS A 147 7.37 -5.53 -3.76
C HIS A 147 7.53 -6.17 -2.37
N THR A 148 8.67 -6.83 -2.11
CA THR A 148 8.96 -7.50 -0.86
C THR A 148 9.98 -6.65 -0.10
N LEU A 149 9.50 -5.91 0.89
CA LEU A 149 10.30 -4.95 1.66
C LEU A 149 10.89 -5.61 2.90
N ARG A 150 11.97 -5.03 3.40
CA ARG A 150 12.66 -5.44 4.62
C ARG A 150 12.87 -4.23 5.52
#